data_AF-A0A926CA31-F1
#
_entry.id   AF-A0A926CA31-F1
#
_cell.length_a   1.000
_cell.length_b   1.000
_cell.length_c   1.000
_cell.angle_alpha   90.00
_cell.angle_beta   90.00
_cell.angle_gamma   90.00
#
_symmetry.space_group_name_H-M   'P 1'
#
loop_
_entity.id
_entity.type
_entity.pdbx_description
1 polymer ?
#
loop_
_entity_poly.entity_id
_entity_poly.type
_entity_poly.pdbx_seq_one_letter_code
_entity_poly.pdbx_strand_id
1 'polypeptide(L)'
;MAREVAAQHSPHTRHATRDTHNSVRPLVEELLALLTWLREWQLWAVLAFGIALWALAYTVPYQHELYFGGDRATERRHDDAAFLNIAEDGWDLAPEPASDAENTWLVSPAPPFRWAYDDAQLTLPGLGNGAWRVTILAAGQPTAGPTISRWSDGTYTSTVALEQEPRAFQHVFATDARGDLRLHFLTPPFTPPDDPRPLGFVGFSALVSSVGPQAIPLPQLLYLAVCLTICYGTARRLVFAPHSALAVSVALSLLLALALARWRIHLTGITPVLATMLATCYPLGALIARGTNRVVRGQDALSPQPS
;
A
#
# COMPACT_ATOMS: atom_id res chain seq x y z
N MET A 1 35.22 40.15 -70.57
CA MET A 1 34.03 39.63 -71.26
C MET A 1 33.41 38.56 -70.36
N ALA A 2 32.13 38.76 -69.97
CA ALA A 2 31.15 37.87 -69.30
C ALA A 2 31.67 36.87 -68.23
N ARG A 3 31.47 37.03 -66.90
CA ARG A 3 30.22 37.00 -66.08
C ARG A 3 29.30 35.79 -66.37
N GLU A 4 29.39 34.76 -65.54
CA GLU A 4 28.32 33.77 -65.33
C GLU A 4 28.29 33.37 -63.84
N VAL A 5 27.27 33.88 -63.13
CA VAL A 5 27.01 33.66 -61.71
C VAL A 5 25.85 32.66 -61.65
N ALA A 6 26.15 31.40 -61.35
CA ALA A 6 25.14 30.37 -61.17
C ALA A 6 24.51 30.49 -59.77
N ALA A 7 23.24 30.89 -59.73
CA ALA A 7 22.45 31.07 -58.53
C ALA A 7 22.10 29.70 -57.90
N GLN A 8 22.63 29.46 -56.71
CA GLN A 8 22.34 28.31 -55.87
C GLN A 8 21.00 28.55 -55.15
N HIS A 9 19.90 28.11 -55.75
CA HIS A 9 18.56 28.16 -55.16
C HIS A 9 18.36 26.97 -54.21
N SER A 10 18.52 27.18 -52.91
CA SER A 10 18.12 26.22 -51.87
C SER A 10 16.59 26.21 -51.76
N PRO A 11 15.90 25.08 -52.01
CA PRO A 11 14.45 25.01 -51.82
C PRO A 11 14.13 25.06 -50.32
N HIS A 12 13.53 26.20 -49.96
CA HIS A 12 12.93 26.51 -48.67
C HIS A 12 11.97 25.42 -48.16
N THR A 13 12.32 24.81 -47.03
CA THR A 13 11.50 24.70 -45.82
C THR A 13 9.99 24.98 -45.99
N ARG A 14 9.21 24.00 -46.45
CA ARG A 14 7.74 24.00 -46.36
C ARG A 14 7.18 22.62 -46.00
N HIS A 15 7.43 22.13 -44.78
CA HIS A 15 6.78 20.89 -44.32
C HIS A 15 6.35 20.85 -42.83
N ALA A 16 6.42 21.95 -42.06
CA ALA A 16 6.25 21.87 -40.61
C ALA A 16 4.85 22.19 -40.03
N THR A 17 3.79 22.38 -40.84
CA THR A 17 2.48 22.84 -40.32
C THR A 17 1.33 21.83 -40.39
N ARG A 18 1.57 20.56 -40.77
CA ARG A 18 0.47 19.58 -40.99
C ARG A 18 0.21 18.57 -39.86
N ASP A 19 1.01 18.57 -38.79
CA ASP A 19 0.94 17.48 -37.78
C ASP A 19 0.17 17.79 -36.49
N THR A 20 -0.22 19.03 -36.23
CA THR A 20 -0.88 19.38 -34.94
C THR A 20 -2.34 18.90 -34.86
N HIS A 21 -3.04 18.75 -35.98
CA HIS A 21 -4.44 18.28 -35.98
C HIS A 21 -4.60 16.78 -35.68
N ASN A 22 -3.55 15.97 -35.82
CA ASN A 22 -3.63 14.52 -35.58
C ASN A 22 -3.50 14.12 -34.11
N SER A 23 -3.02 15.00 -33.23
CA SER A 23 -2.73 14.64 -31.82
C SER A 23 -3.97 14.62 -30.91
N VAL A 24 -5.05 15.32 -31.25
CA VAL A 24 -6.25 15.45 -30.37
C VAL A 24 -7.23 14.29 -30.54
N ARG A 25 -7.39 13.79 -31.76
CA ARG A 25 -8.31 12.69 -32.09
C ARG A 25 -8.16 11.45 -31.17
N PRO A 26 -6.94 10.92 -30.90
CA PRO A 26 -6.80 9.75 -30.04
C PRO A 26 -7.26 9.99 -28.59
N LEU A 27 -7.16 11.21 -28.08
CA LEU A 27 -7.60 11.55 -26.72
C LEU A 27 -9.13 11.57 -26.63
N VAL A 28 -9.79 12.12 -27.63
CA VAL A 28 -11.27 12.14 -27.70
C VAL A 28 -11.82 10.72 -27.83
N GLU A 29 -11.22 9.89 -28.68
CA GLU A 29 -11.60 8.47 -28.83
C GLU A 29 -11.42 7.71 -27.50
N GLU A 30 -10.33 7.98 -26.76
CA GLU A 30 -10.14 7.38 -25.43
C GLU A 30 -11.18 7.85 -24.41
N LEU A 31 -11.47 9.15 -24.37
CA LEU A 31 -12.46 9.72 -23.46
C LEU A 31 -13.86 9.15 -23.73
N LEU A 32 -14.26 9.06 -25.00
CA LEU A 32 -15.55 8.48 -25.37
C LEU A 32 -15.65 7.03 -24.96
N ALA A 33 -14.61 6.23 -25.20
CA ALA A 33 -14.65 4.83 -24.80
C ALA A 33 -14.57 4.64 -23.27
N LEU A 34 -13.89 5.53 -22.53
CA LEU A 34 -14.00 5.61 -21.06
C LEU A 34 -15.45 5.84 -20.62
N LEU A 35 -16.11 6.85 -21.18
CA LEU A 35 -17.50 7.19 -20.86
C LEU A 35 -18.47 6.06 -21.20
N THR A 36 -18.22 5.30 -22.26
CA THR A 36 -19.06 4.16 -22.65
C THR A 36 -19.06 3.09 -21.58
N TRP A 37 -17.89 2.60 -21.14
CA TRP A 37 -17.85 1.52 -20.15
C TRP A 37 -18.17 2.00 -18.74
N LEU A 38 -17.92 3.27 -18.40
CA LEU A 38 -18.38 3.85 -17.12
C LEU A 38 -19.91 3.89 -16.99
N ARG A 39 -20.64 3.83 -18.11
CA ARG A 39 -22.11 3.76 -18.15
C ARG A 39 -22.64 2.33 -18.20
N GLU A 40 -21.78 1.32 -18.29
CA GLU A 40 -22.19 -0.09 -18.27
C GLU A 40 -22.68 -0.47 -16.87
N TRP A 41 -23.90 -1.01 -16.77
CA TRP A 41 -24.49 -1.39 -15.48
C TRP A 41 -23.68 -2.49 -14.78
N GLN A 42 -22.95 -3.31 -15.55
CA GLN A 42 -22.09 -4.38 -15.05
C GLN A 42 -20.96 -3.85 -14.18
N LEU A 43 -20.38 -2.69 -14.52
CA LEU A 43 -19.36 -2.03 -13.68
C LEU A 43 -19.95 -1.68 -12.31
N TRP A 44 -21.12 -1.04 -12.31
CA TRP A 44 -21.77 -0.63 -11.08
C TRP A 44 -22.23 -1.82 -10.24
N ALA A 45 -22.70 -2.88 -10.88
CA ALA A 45 -23.03 -4.14 -10.22
C ALA A 45 -21.81 -4.78 -9.55
N VAL A 46 -20.67 -4.84 -10.24
CA VAL A 46 -19.44 -5.42 -9.66
C VAL A 46 -18.84 -4.54 -8.56
N LEU A 47 -18.94 -3.22 -8.68
CA LEU A 47 -18.55 -2.29 -7.61
C LEU A 47 -19.43 -2.46 -6.38
N ALA A 48 -20.75 -2.49 -6.54
CA ALA A 48 -21.67 -2.72 -5.43
C ALA A 48 -21.42 -4.06 -4.74
N PHE A 49 -21.21 -5.12 -5.54
CA PHE A 49 -20.85 -6.45 -5.04
C PHE A 49 -19.51 -6.45 -4.30
N GLY A 50 -18.47 -5.83 -4.88
CA GLY A 50 -17.16 -5.69 -4.27
C GLY A 50 -17.22 -4.93 -2.95
N ILE A 51 -17.88 -3.77 -2.91
CA ILE A 51 -18.07 -2.98 -1.68
C ILE A 51 -18.75 -3.81 -0.58
N ALA A 52 -19.82 -4.55 -0.91
CA ALA A 52 -20.51 -5.41 0.05
C ALA A 52 -19.60 -6.52 0.59
N LEU A 53 -18.84 -7.19 -0.29
CA LEU A 53 -17.88 -8.22 0.10
C LEU A 53 -16.74 -7.67 0.98
N TRP A 54 -16.20 -6.51 0.62
CA TRP A 54 -15.09 -5.91 1.37
C TRP A 54 -15.57 -5.40 2.73
N ALA A 55 -16.77 -4.84 2.82
CA ALA A 55 -17.40 -4.52 4.11
C ALA A 55 -17.57 -5.78 4.97
N LEU A 56 -18.05 -6.89 4.38
CA LEU A 56 -18.16 -8.17 5.09
C LEU A 56 -16.80 -8.71 5.55
N ALA A 57 -15.76 -8.60 4.72
CA ALA A 57 -14.40 -9.01 5.08
C ALA A 57 -13.86 -8.25 6.30
N TYR A 58 -14.30 -7.00 6.52
CA TYR A 58 -13.93 -6.22 7.69
C TYR A 58 -14.60 -6.69 8.99
N THR A 59 -15.72 -7.41 8.89
CA THR A 59 -16.40 -8.01 10.05
C THR A 59 -15.73 -9.29 10.57
N VAL A 60 -14.84 -9.90 9.77
CA VAL A 60 -14.06 -11.07 10.18
C VAL A 60 -13.07 -10.67 11.28
N PRO A 61 -13.03 -11.40 12.43
CA PRO A 61 -12.05 -11.15 13.48
C PRO A 61 -10.63 -11.16 12.92
N TYR A 62 -9.88 -10.10 13.22
CA TYR A 62 -8.54 -9.91 12.71
C TYR A 62 -7.53 -9.83 13.85
N GLN A 63 -6.38 -10.47 13.64
CA GLN A 63 -5.26 -10.46 14.55
C GLN A 63 -3.98 -10.27 13.74
N HIS A 64 -3.10 -9.42 14.24
CA HIS A 64 -1.79 -9.19 13.67
C HIS A 64 -0.76 -9.11 14.78
N GLU A 65 0.35 -9.81 14.61
CA GLU A 65 1.49 -9.76 15.52
C GLU A 65 2.66 -9.15 14.78
N LEU A 66 3.26 -8.16 15.42
CA LEU A 66 4.45 -7.48 14.94
C LEU A 66 5.59 -7.81 15.88
N TYR A 67 6.66 -8.40 15.35
CA TYR A 67 7.87 -8.68 16.12
C TYR A 67 8.86 -7.55 15.91
N PHE A 68 9.16 -6.83 17.00
CA PHE A 68 10.12 -5.76 16.96
C PHE A 68 11.52 -6.36 16.82
N GLY A 69 12.20 -5.98 15.76
CA GLY A 69 13.56 -6.43 15.48
C GLY A 69 13.71 -7.81 14.83
N GLY A 70 12.62 -8.56 14.63
CA GLY A 70 12.60 -9.76 13.78
C GLY A 70 11.81 -10.93 14.36
N ASP A 71 11.38 -11.82 13.46
CA ASP A 71 10.67 -13.06 13.77
C ASP A 71 11.60 -14.26 13.55
N ARG A 72 11.94 -14.96 14.63
CA ARG A 72 12.77 -16.16 14.58
C ARG A 72 12.11 -17.33 13.89
N ALA A 73 10.78 -17.44 13.96
CA ALA A 73 10.07 -18.58 13.38
C ALA A 73 10.09 -18.54 11.85
N THR A 74 10.06 -17.34 11.27
CA THR A 74 10.12 -17.13 9.81
C THR A 74 11.51 -16.74 9.32
N GLU A 75 12.47 -16.56 10.23
CA GLU A 75 13.82 -16.06 9.95
C GLU A 75 13.83 -14.69 9.24
N ARG A 76 12.74 -13.91 9.40
CA ARG A 76 12.59 -12.59 8.78
C ARG A 76 12.96 -11.48 9.75
N ARG A 77 13.75 -10.53 9.27
CA ARG A 77 14.16 -9.34 10.02
C ARG A 77 13.59 -8.09 9.35
N HIS A 78 13.33 -7.05 10.13
CA HIS A 78 12.86 -5.74 9.67
C HIS A 78 11.44 -5.67 9.10
N ASP A 79 10.60 -6.69 9.28
CA ASP A 79 9.18 -6.62 8.88
C ASP A 79 8.40 -5.53 9.65
N ASP A 80 8.94 -5.08 10.77
CA ASP A 80 8.43 -3.98 11.58
C ASP A 80 8.70 -2.59 11.02
N ALA A 81 9.69 -2.45 10.14
CA ALA A 81 10.19 -1.14 9.71
C ALA A 81 9.13 -0.25 9.05
N ALA A 82 8.18 -0.84 8.33
CA ALA A 82 7.10 -0.09 7.67
C ALA A 82 6.05 0.48 8.64
N PHE A 83 6.04 0.01 9.89
CA PHE A 83 5.05 0.37 10.91
C PHE A 83 5.63 1.29 11.99
N LEU A 84 6.96 1.36 12.07
CA LEU A 84 7.65 2.18 13.05
C LEU A 84 8.05 3.50 12.41
N ASN A 85 7.96 4.60 13.16
CA ASN A 85 8.61 5.84 12.75
C ASN A 85 10.13 5.70 12.96
N ILE A 86 10.78 5.03 12.01
CA ILE A 86 12.23 4.89 11.95
C ILE A 86 12.80 6.19 11.37
N ALA A 87 12.88 7.21 12.20
CA ALA A 87 13.63 8.44 11.99
C ALA A 87 14.51 8.67 13.22
N GLU A 88 15.37 9.69 13.19
CA GLU A 88 16.36 9.99 14.26
C GLU A 88 15.76 10.03 15.68
N ASP A 89 14.45 10.25 15.83
CA ASP A 89 13.80 10.53 17.11
C ASP A 89 12.75 9.49 17.56
N GLY A 90 12.49 8.42 16.79
CA GLY A 90 11.36 7.50 17.05
C GLY A 90 11.76 6.13 17.58
N TRP A 91 12.15 5.25 16.66
CA TRP A 91 12.65 3.92 16.96
C TRP A 91 14.04 3.76 16.38
N ASP A 92 14.88 3.00 17.07
CA ASP A 92 16.20 2.69 16.57
C ASP A 92 16.13 1.96 15.21
N LEU A 93 17.01 2.37 14.29
CA LEU A 93 17.10 1.86 12.94
C LEU A 93 17.56 0.40 12.92
N ALA A 94 18.49 0.05 13.81
CA ALA A 94 19.04 -1.30 13.90
C ALA A 94 18.31 -2.13 14.97
N PRO A 95 17.76 -3.31 14.61
CA PRO A 95 17.32 -4.27 15.61
C PRO A 95 18.48 -4.74 16.47
N GLU A 96 18.22 -4.96 17.75
CA GLU A 96 19.16 -5.61 18.64
C GLU A 96 18.84 -7.12 18.75
N PRO A 97 19.87 -7.98 18.80
CA PRO A 97 21.30 -7.65 18.74
C PRO A 97 21.77 -7.17 17.36
N ALA A 98 22.55 -6.08 17.30
CA ALA A 98 23.00 -5.39 16.08
C ALA A 98 23.90 -6.20 15.14
N SER A 99 24.30 -7.41 15.51
CA SER A 99 25.22 -8.24 14.75
C SER A 99 24.56 -8.84 13.50
N ASP A 100 24.87 -8.26 12.33
CA ASP A 100 24.49 -8.76 11.00
C ASP A 100 25.41 -9.89 10.49
N ALA A 101 26.49 -10.18 11.21
CA ALA A 101 27.33 -11.34 10.92
C ALA A 101 26.49 -12.61 11.17
N GLU A 102 26.16 -13.30 10.07
CA GLU A 102 25.66 -14.68 10.04
C GLU A 102 24.41 -14.98 10.88
N ASN A 103 23.38 -14.12 10.86
CA ASN A 103 22.12 -14.40 11.56
C ASN A 103 22.31 -14.75 13.05
N THR A 104 23.34 -14.20 13.68
CA THR A 104 23.65 -14.43 15.12
C THR A 104 22.47 -14.09 16.04
N TRP A 105 21.58 -13.21 15.60
CA TRP A 105 20.30 -12.92 16.26
C TRP A 105 19.34 -14.13 16.35
N LEU A 106 19.40 -15.09 15.43
CA LEU A 106 18.59 -16.32 15.46
C LEU A 106 19.00 -17.24 16.61
N VAL A 107 20.31 -17.29 16.90
CA VAL A 107 20.89 -18.15 17.95
C VAL A 107 21.10 -17.44 19.29
N SER A 108 20.85 -16.13 19.36
CA SER A 108 20.94 -15.35 20.60
C SER A 108 19.94 -15.87 21.64
N PRO A 109 20.31 -16.00 22.93
CA PRO A 109 19.37 -16.40 23.97
C PRO A 109 18.28 -15.34 24.20
N ALA A 110 18.60 -14.05 24.06
CA ALA A 110 17.64 -12.96 24.19
C ALA A 110 16.82 -12.80 22.91
N PRO A 111 15.48 -12.65 22.96
CA PRO A 111 14.66 -12.42 21.78
C PRO A 111 15.07 -11.11 21.06
N PRO A 112 14.86 -11.01 19.74
CA PRO A 112 15.09 -9.76 19.03
C PRO A 112 14.23 -8.64 19.60
N PHE A 113 14.75 -7.42 19.56
CA PHE A 113 14.04 -6.25 20.06
C PHE A 113 14.46 -4.98 19.32
N ARG A 114 13.74 -3.90 19.58
CA ARG A 114 14.16 -2.53 19.24
C ARG A 114 14.07 -1.62 20.44
N TRP A 115 15.01 -0.69 20.50
CA TRP A 115 14.89 0.46 21.37
C TRP A 115 13.91 1.47 20.76
N ALA A 116 12.92 1.86 21.55
CA ALA A 116 12.15 3.07 21.34
C ALA A 116 12.94 4.23 21.97
N TYR A 117 12.90 5.41 21.35
CA TYR A 117 13.46 6.65 21.93
C TYR A 117 12.42 7.33 22.83
N ASP A 118 12.58 8.63 23.08
CA ASP A 118 11.71 9.40 23.97
C ASP A 118 10.33 9.71 23.38
N ASP A 119 10.21 9.84 22.05
CA ASP A 119 8.94 9.97 21.32
C ASP A 119 8.84 8.94 20.18
N ALA A 120 8.45 7.71 20.54
CA ALA A 120 8.32 6.63 19.59
C ALA A 120 6.89 6.50 19.05
N GLN A 121 6.74 6.08 17.79
CA GLN A 121 5.42 5.88 17.16
C GLN A 121 5.30 4.53 16.47
N LEU A 122 4.18 3.84 16.68
CA LEU A 122 3.76 2.63 15.96
C LEU A 122 2.49 2.93 15.19
N THR A 123 2.52 2.77 13.86
CA THR A 123 1.37 2.96 12.97
C THR A 123 1.01 1.65 12.27
N LEU A 124 -0.20 1.15 12.49
CA LEU A 124 -0.76 -0.01 11.81
C LEU A 124 -1.89 0.43 10.87
N PRO A 125 -1.63 0.51 9.55
CA PRO A 125 -2.58 1.09 8.61
C PRO A 125 -3.74 0.17 8.27
N GLY A 126 -4.91 0.78 8.03
CA GLY A 126 -6.09 0.10 7.49
C GLY A 126 -6.61 -1.04 8.35
N LEU A 127 -6.39 -1.02 9.66
CA LEU A 127 -6.97 -1.98 10.57
C LEU A 127 -8.50 -1.95 10.50
N GLY A 128 -9.11 -0.78 10.26
CA GLY A 128 -10.57 -0.62 10.24
C GLY A 128 -11.05 0.17 11.44
N ASN A 129 -12.17 0.87 11.26
CA ASN A 129 -12.71 1.76 12.28
C ASN A 129 -13.31 0.95 13.44
N GLY A 130 -12.74 1.12 14.63
CA GLY A 130 -13.25 0.52 15.87
C GLY A 130 -12.20 0.41 16.96
N ALA A 131 -12.50 -0.42 17.96
CA ALA A 131 -11.63 -0.67 19.10
C ALA A 131 -10.75 -1.91 18.89
N TRP A 132 -9.51 -1.81 19.35
CA TRP A 132 -8.48 -2.82 19.18
C TRP A 132 -7.81 -3.10 20.52
N ARG A 133 -7.72 -4.38 20.88
CA ARG A 133 -6.93 -4.84 22.00
C ARG A 133 -5.49 -4.96 21.53
N VAL A 134 -4.62 -4.21 22.16
CA VAL A 134 -3.18 -4.16 21.89
C VAL A 134 -2.45 -4.72 23.09
N THR A 135 -1.64 -5.74 22.86
CA THR A 135 -0.73 -6.32 23.86
C THR A 135 0.70 -6.07 23.41
N ILE A 136 1.46 -5.28 24.15
CA ILE A 136 2.86 -4.97 23.85
C ILE A 136 3.75 -5.69 24.84
N LEU A 137 4.69 -6.50 24.36
CA LEU A 137 5.77 -7.06 25.17
C LEU A 137 6.91 -6.04 25.20
N ALA A 138 7.17 -5.47 26.38
CA ALA A 138 8.15 -4.41 26.56
C ALA A 138 8.91 -4.53 27.89
N ALA A 139 10.09 -3.93 27.94
CA ALA A 139 10.89 -3.75 29.15
C ALA A 139 11.37 -2.29 29.27
N GLY A 140 11.57 -1.84 30.52
CA GLY A 140 12.08 -0.52 30.86
C GLY A 140 13.60 -0.42 30.70
N GLN A 141 14.13 0.73 31.10
CA GLN A 141 15.55 1.04 31.08
C GLN A 141 16.29 0.24 32.17
N PRO A 142 17.61 0.00 32.01
CA PRO A 142 18.44 -0.67 33.01
C PRO A 142 18.78 0.26 34.20
N THR A 143 17.77 0.86 34.83
CA THR A 143 17.89 1.73 36.00
C THR A 143 17.32 1.09 37.26
N ALA A 144 17.63 1.60 38.45
CA ALA A 144 17.21 0.99 39.72
C ALA A 144 15.68 0.96 39.96
N GLY A 145 14.87 1.62 39.13
CA GLY A 145 13.41 1.68 39.28
C GLY A 145 12.67 1.49 37.95
N PRO A 146 11.33 1.42 37.98
CA PRO A 146 10.53 1.29 36.78
C PRO A 146 10.62 2.55 35.91
N THR A 147 10.76 2.36 34.60
CA THR A 147 10.66 3.44 33.61
C THR A 147 9.19 3.77 33.36
N ILE A 148 8.80 5.01 33.61
CA ILE A 148 7.42 5.45 33.38
C ILE A 148 7.26 5.89 31.92
N SER A 149 6.36 5.24 31.19
CA SER A 149 6.06 5.55 29.79
C SER A 149 4.58 5.90 29.62
N ARG A 150 4.26 6.89 28.79
CA ARG A 150 2.88 7.30 28.47
C ARG A 150 2.52 6.84 27.06
N TRP A 151 1.50 6.02 26.94
CA TRP A 151 1.06 5.42 25.69
C TRP A 151 -0.28 6.01 25.28
N SER A 152 -0.43 6.47 24.04
CA SER A 152 -1.66 7.12 23.59
C SER A 152 -1.99 6.84 22.12
N ASP A 153 -3.29 6.78 21.81
CA ASP A 153 -3.81 6.77 20.43
C ASP A 153 -4.33 8.15 19.98
N GLY A 154 -4.01 9.20 20.73
CA GLY A 154 -4.53 10.56 20.56
C GLY A 154 -5.91 10.81 21.21
N THR A 155 -6.65 9.75 21.56
CA THR A 155 -7.96 9.86 22.24
C THR A 155 -7.89 9.38 23.69
N TYR A 156 -7.22 8.26 23.91
CA TYR A 156 -6.95 7.66 25.20
C TYR A 156 -5.44 7.75 25.51
N THR A 157 -5.10 7.92 26.79
CA THR A 157 -3.71 7.87 27.26
C THR A 157 -3.64 6.98 28.51
N SER A 158 -2.69 6.05 28.52
CA SER A 158 -2.33 5.24 29.68
C SER A 158 -0.90 5.49 30.11
N THR A 159 -0.65 5.48 31.42
CA THR A 159 0.70 5.47 31.98
C THR A 159 1.07 4.05 32.35
N VAL A 160 2.23 3.59 31.90
CA VAL A 160 2.76 2.25 32.13
C VAL A 160 4.07 2.36 32.90
N ALA A 161 4.20 1.55 33.95
CA ALA A 161 5.45 1.38 34.68
C ALA A 161 6.18 0.15 34.12
N LEU A 162 7.23 0.40 33.35
CA LEU A 162 8.03 -0.62 32.68
C LEU A 162 9.16 -1.07 33.61
N GLU A 163 9.11 -2.32 34.04
CA GLU A 163 10.20 -2.95 34.79
C GLU A 163 11.32 -3.41 33.85
N GLN A 164 12.52 -3.70 34.38
CA GLN A 164 13.64 -4.20 33.57
C GLN A 164 13.34 -5.55 32.90
N GLU A 165 12.51 -6.37 33.52
CA GLU A 165 12.11 -7.66 32.94
C GLU A 165 11.00 -7.45 31.90
N PRO A 166 11.06 -8.13 30.74
CA PRO A 166 10.01 -8.06 29.73
C PRO A 166 8.65 -8.49 30.26
N ARG A 167 7.64 -7.64 30.10
CA ARG A 167 6.25 -7.91 30.49
C ARG A 167 5.27 -7.53 29.39
N ALA A 168 4.15 -8.23 29.34
CA ALA A 168 3.07 -7.95 28.40
C ALA A 168 2.09 -6.93 29.00
N PHE A 169 1.90 -5.82 28.31
CA PHE A 169 0.98 -4.74 28.70
C PHE A 169 -0.19 -4.71 27.73
N GLN A 170 -1.40 -4.88 28.24
CA GLN A 170 -2.61 -4.97 27.43
C GLN A 170 -3.50 -3.74 27.63
N HIS A 171 -3.82 -3.07 26.54
CA HIS A 171 -4.70 -1.91 26.50
C HIS A 171 -5.72 -2.03 25.37
N VAL A 172 -6.76 -1.21 25.41
CA VAL A 172 -7.71 -1.06 24.31
C VAL A 172 -7.56 0.35 23.75
N PHE A 173 -7.27 0.44 22.47
CA PHE A 173 -7.11 1.69 21.73
C PHE A 173 -8.10 1.74 20.57
N ALA A 174 -8.36 2.93 20.06
CA ALA A 174 -9.17 3.16 18.88
C ALA A 174 -8.31 3.54 17.68
N THR A 175 -8.75 3.18 16.48
CA THR A 175 -8.17 3.72 15.24
C THR A 175 -8.63 5.16 15.01
N ASP A 176 -7.88 5.90 14.21
CA ASP A 176 -8.30 7.20 13.69
C ASP A 176 -9.43 7.08 12.64
N ALA A 177 -9.86 8.22 12.09
CA ALA A 177 -10.92 8.27 11.08
C ALA A 177 -10.53 7.63 9.72
N ARG A 178 -9.22 7.41 9.49
CA ARG A 178 -8.70 6.68 8.32
C ARG A 178 -8.59 5.18 8.59
N GLY A 179 -8.96 4.74 9.80
CA GLY A 179 -8.89 3.34 10.22
C GLY A 179 -7.48 2.86 10.51
N ASP A 180 -6.54 3.78 10.76
CA ASP A 180 -5.18 3.47 11.16
C ASP A 180 -5.11 3.48 12.69
N LEU A 181 -4.42 2.49 13.29
CA LEU A 181 -4.05 2.57 14.69
C LEU A 181 -2.69 3.27 14.79
N ARG A 182 -2.65 4.41 15.48
CA ARG A 182 -1.42 5.18 15.70
C ARG A 182 -1.18 5.23 17.20
N LEU A 183 -0.14 4.56 17.67
CA LEU A 183 0.27 4.59 19.07
C LEU A 183 1.50 5.47 19.22
N HIS A 184 1.43 6.40 20.16
CA HIS A 184 2.49 7.29 20.56
C HIS A 184 2.99 6.85 21.94
N PHE A 185 4.30 6.73 22.08
CA PHE A 185 4.97 6.33 23.31
C PHE A 185 5.91 7.45 23.75
N LEU A 186 5.58 8.10 24.85
CA LEU A 186 6.40 9.15 25.46
C LEU A 186 7.11 8.59 26.70
N THR A 187 8.43 8.50 26.63
CA THR A 187 9.25 7.90 27.68
C THR A 187 10.43 8.82 28.01
N PRO A 188 10.73 9.10 29.28
CA PRO A 188 11.92 9.89 29.62
C PRO A 188 13.17 9.23 29.02
N PRO A 189 14.07 9.95 28.34
CA PRO A 189 15.24 9.36 27.73
C PRO A 189 16.27 8.91 28.77
N PHE A 190 17.02 7.86 28.43
CA PHE A 190 18.15 7.35 29.16
C PHE A 190 19.33 7.17 28.20
N THR A 191 20.46 7.79 28.51
CA THR A 191 21.69 7.67 27.72
C THR A 191 22.70 6.85 28.52
N PRO A 192 22.95 5.58 28.13
CA PRO A 192 23.98 4.77 28.78
C PRO A 192 25.39 5.39 28.60
N PRO A 193 26.35 5.09 29.48
CA PRO A 193 27.72 5.63 29.36
C PRO A 193 28.42 5.34 28.02
N ASP A 194 28.14 4.18 27.42
CA ASP A 194 28.80 3.69 26.19
C ASP A 194 27.90 3.75 24.95
N ASP A 195 26.72 4.38 25.05
CA ASP A 195 25.75 4.47 23.97
C ASP A 195 25.17 5.89 23.90
N PRO A 196 25.44 6.66 22.82
CA PRO A 196 24.99 8.04 22.72
C PRO A 196 23.49 8.17 22.44
N ARG A 197 22.78 7.08 22.14
CA ARG A 197 21.34 7.11 21.78
C ARG A 197 20.49 7.53 22.99
N PRO A 198 19.43 8.34 22.81
CA PRO A 198 18.47 8.65 23.86
C PRO A 198 17.45 7.51 24.00
N LEU A 199 17.79 6.47 24.76
CA LEU A 199 16.99 5.26 24.87
C LEU A 199 15.77 5.45 25.79
N GLY A 200 14.58 5.19 25.28
CA GLY A 200 13.32 5.22 26.04
C GLY A 200 13.03 3.87 26.70
N PHE A 201 12.60 2.88 25.92
CA PHE A 201 12.30 1.53 26.42
C PHE A 201 12.56 0.48 25.35
N VAL A 202 12.54 -0.79 25.73
CA VAL A 202 12.71 -1.92 24.79
C VAL A 202 11.36 -2.49 24.40
N GLY A 203 11.07 -2.54 23.10
CA GLY A 203 9.96 -3.28 22.53
C GLY A 203 10.41 -4.61 21.94
N PHE A 204 9.69 -5.69 22.26
CA PHE A 204 9.90 -7.03 21.68
C PHE A 204 8.82 -7.43 20.67
N SER A 205 7.55 -7.20 21.00
CA SER A 205 6.44 -7.46 20.07
C SER A 205 5.20 -6.65 20.39
N ALA A 206 4.33 -6.50 19.40
CA ALA A 206 3.00 -5.94 19.55
C ALA A 206 1.96 -6.86 18.89
N LEU A 207 1.05 -7.40 19.69
CA LEU A 207 -0.09 -8.16 19.23
C LEU A 207 -1.35 -7.31 19.24
N VAL A 208 -2.02 -7.20 18.09
CA VAL A 208 -3.23 -6.41 17.91
C VAL A 208 -4.37 -7.31 17.48
N SER A 209 -5.51 -7.19 18.17
CA SER A 209 -6.70 -8.02 17.94
C SER A 209 -7.98 -7.18 17.96
N SER A 210 -8.89 -7.46 17.03
CA SER A 210 -10.14 -6.69 16.89
C SER A 210 -11.06 -6.91 18.08
N VAL A 211 -11.63 -5.84 18.63
CA VAL A 211 -12.69 -5.92 19.65
C VAL A 211 -14.04 -5.67 18.96
N GLY A 212 -14.69 -6.75 18.53
CA GLY A 212 -15.94 -6.70 17.79
C GLY A 212 -15.77 -6.37 16.29
N PRO A 213 -16.88 -6.18 15.56
CA PRO A 213 -16.85 -5.90 14.13
C PRO A 213 -16.22 -4.54 13.84
N GLN A 214 -15.44 -4.48 12.77
CA GLN A 214 -14.75 -3.26 12.33
C GLN A 214 -15.41 -2.76 11.05
N ALA A 215 -15.48 -1.44 10.87
CA ALA A 215 -15.94 -0.87 9.60
C ALA A 215 -14.76 -0.67 8.64
N ILE A 216 -15.00 -0.87 7.35
CA ILE A 216 -13.98 -0.63 6.32
C ILE A 216 -13.64 0.87 6.25
N PRO A 217 -12.35 1.26 6.23
CA PRO A 217 -11.97 2.64 6.07
C PRO A 217 -12.28 3.16 4.67
N LEU A 218 -12.82 4.38 4.60
CA LEU A 218 -13.19 5.00 3.33
C LEU A 218 -12.01 5.13 2.35
N PRO A 219 -10.78 5.52 2.75
CA PRO A 219 -9.65 5.59 1.82
C PRO A 219 -9.34 4.23 1.17
N GLN A 220 -9.32 3.17 1.96
CA GLN A 220 -9.05 1.82 1.45
C GLN A 220 -10.16 1.34 0.53
N LEU A 221 -11.43 1.61 0.87
CA LEU A 221 -12.57 1.31 0.02
C LEU A 221 -12.47 2.00 -1.34
N LEU A 222 -12.09 3.28 -1.34
CA LEU A 222 -11.91 4.07 -2.56
C LEU A 222 -10.79 3.50 -3.44
N TYR A 223 -9.63 3.17 -2.86
CA TYR A 223 -8.52 2.59 -3.63
C TYR A 223 -8.89 1.23 -4.25
N LEU A 224 -9.58 0.36 -3.51
CA LEU A 224 -10.05 -0.93 -4.05
C LEU A 224 -11.08 -0.73 -5.17
N ALA A 225 -12.02 0.21 -5.01
CA ALA A 225 -12.98 0.56 -6.04
C ALA A 225 -12.29 1.09 -7.31
N VAL A 226 -11.27 1.95 -7.17
CA VAL A 226 -10.45 2.45 -8.28
C VAL A 226 -9.71 1.30 -8.97
N CYS A 227 -9.01 0.45 -8.23
CA CYS A 227 -8.32 -0.73 -8.78
C CYS A 227 -9.29 -1.61 -9.59
N LEU A 228 -10.45 -1.94 -9.01
CA LEU A 228 -11.46 -2.77 -9.66
C LEU A 228 -12.03 -2.12 -10.93
N THR A 229 -12.28 -0.81 -10.88
CA THR A 229 -12.76 -0.01 -12.03
C THR A 229 -11.74 -0.03 -13.17
N ILE A 230 -10.45 0.19 -12.87
CA ILE A 230 -9.38 0.17 -13.86
C ILE A 230 -9.21 -1.23 -14.45
N CYS A 231 -9.25 -2.29 -13.62
CA CYS A 231 -9.20 -3.67 -14.09
C CYS A 231 -10.36 -3.99 -15.04
N TYR A 232 -11.59 -3.59 -14.68
CA TYR A 232 -12.76 -3.76 -15.52
C TYR A 232 -12.61 -3.03 -16.86
N GLY A 233 -12.25 -1.75 -16.83
CA GLY A 233 -12.02 -0.95 -18.04
C GLY A 233 -10.91 -1.52 -18.92
N THR A 234 -9.81 -2.01 -18.32
CA THR A 234 -8.72 -2.68 -19.04
C THR A 234 -9.21 -3.95 -19.72
N ALA A 235 -9.98 -4.80 -19.02
CA ALA A 235 -10.58 -5.99 -19.62
C ALA A 235 -11.51 -5.64 -20.79
N ARG A 236 -12.38 -4.63 -20.63
CA ARG A 236 -13.25 -4.13 -21.71
C ARG A 236 -12.44 -3.63 -22.92
N ARG A 237 -11.28 -3.03 -22.69
CA ARG A 237 -10.37 -2.58 -23.76
C ARG A 237 -9.67 -3.70 -24.51
N LEU A 238 -9.34 -4.78 -23.83
CA LEU A 238 -8.78 -5.99 -24.44
C LEU A 238 -9.85 -6.83 -25.16
N VAL A 239 -10.97 -6.22 -25.55
CA VAL A 239 -12.05 -6.80 -26.35
C VAL A 239 -12.78 -7.96 -25.66
N PHE A 240 -12.66 -8.08 -24.34
CA PHE A 240 -13.51 -9.02 -23.60
C PHE A 240 -14.97 -8.58 -23.70
N ALA A 241 -15.86 -9.53 -23.99
CA ALA A 241 -17.30 -9.29 -23.90
C ALA A 241 -17.67 -8.80 -22.49
N PRO A 242 -18.71 -7.97 -22.33
CA PRO A 242 -19.10 -7.43 -21.02
C PRO A 242 -19.26 -8.48 -19.92
N HIS A 243 -19.78 -9.67 -20.27
CA HIS A 243 -19.95 -10.79 -19.35
C HIS A 243 -18.63 -11.39 -18.87
N SER A 244 -17.63 -11.50 -19.75
CA SER A 244 -16.31 -12.00 -19.37
C SER A 244 -15.57 -11.00 -18.49
N ALA A 245 -15.66 -9.71 -18.82
CA ALA A 245 -15.11 -8.64 -17.98
C ALA A 245 -15.76 -8.63 -16.59
N LEU A 246 -17.09 -8.77 -16.53
CA LEU A 246 -17.84 -8.92 -15.28
C LEU A 246 -17.35 -10.13 -14.47
N ALA A 247 -17.25 -11.31 -15.09
CA ALA A 247 -16.80 -12.53 -14.41
C ALA A 247 -15.40 -12.39 -13.82
N VAL A 248 -14.46 -11.81 -14.59
CA VAL A 248 -13.09 -11.55 -14.12
C VAL A 248 -13.09 -10.56 -12.95
N SER A 249 -13.86 -9.47 -13.03
CA SER A 249 -13.94 -8.48 -11.96
C SER A 249 -14.63 -9.01 -10.70
N VAL A 250 -15.63 -9.89 -10.82
CA VAL A 250 -16.25 -10.59 -9.70
C VAL A 250 -15.22 -11.50 -9.01
N ALA A 251 -14.48 -12.31 -9.78
CA ALA A 251 -13.42 -13.16 -9.26
C ALA A 251 -12.34 -12.34 -8.54
N LEU A 252 -11.90 -11.22 -9.14
CA LEU A 252 -10.94 -10.31 -8.51
C LEU A 252 -11.50 -9.71 -7.21
N SER A 253 -12.78 -9.33 -7.18
CA SER A 253 -13.41 -8.77 -5.98
C SER A 253 -13.42 -9.77 -4.82
N LEU A 254 -13.69 -11.05 -5.12
CA LEU A 254 -13.63 -12.16 -4.15
C LEU A 254 -12.21 -12.38 -3.63
N LEU A 255 -11.21 -12.38 -4.52
CA LEU A 255 -9.79 -12.51 -4.14
C LEU A 255 -9.35 -11.35 -3.24
N LEU A 256 -9.74 -10.12 -3.56
CA LEU A 256 -9.46 -8.94 -2.74
C LEU A 256 -10.18 -9.00 -1.39
N ALA A 257 -11.41 -9.50 -1.34
CA ALA A 257 -12.13 -9.70 -0.07
C ALA A 257 -11.42 -10.74 0.83
N LEU A 258 -10.98 -11.86 0.25
CA LEU A 258 -10.22 -12.88 0.98
C LEU A 258 -8.87 -12.32 1.47
N ALA A 259 -8.18 -11.57 0.60
CA ALA A 259 -6.93 -10.92 0.96
C ALA A 259 -7.12 -9.87 2.07
N LEU A 260 -8.21 -9.09 2.05
CA LEU A 260 -8.56 -8.16 3.13
C LEU A 260 -8.84 -8.87 4.46
N ALA A 261 -9.53 -10.02 4.43
CA ALA A 261 -9.80 -10.79 5.63
C ALA A 261 -8.51 -11.36 6.27
N ARG A 262 -7.50 -11.72 5.45
CA ARG A 262 -6.27 -12.40 5.91
C ARG A 262 -5.09 -11.46 6.14
N TRP A 263 -4.89 -10.48 5.27
CA TRP A 263 -3.69 -9.65 5.14
C TRP A 263 -4.04 -8.16 5.05
N ARG A 264 -5.06 -7.73 5.81
CA ARG A 264 -5.63 -6.38 5.81
C ARG A 264 -4.58 -5.26 5.79
N ILE A 265 -3.61 -5.32 6.70
CA ILE A 265 -2.58 -4.31 6.87
C ILE A 265 -1.68 -4.22 5.63
N HIS A 266 -1.16 -5.36 5.16
CA HIS A 266 -0.28 -5.40 3.98
C HIS A 266 -1.01 -4.92 2.72
N LEU A 267 -2.27 -5.34 2.55
CA LEU A 267 -3.06 -4.90 1.41
C LEU A 267 -3.28 -3.39 1.45
N THR A 268 -3.59 -2.82 2.61
CA THR A 268 -3.76 -1.36 2.74
C THR A 268 -2.51 -0.59 2.34
N GLY A 269 -1.33 -1.05 2.78
CA GLY A 269 -0.06 -0.43 2.37
C GLY A 269 0.20 -0.48 0.85
N ILE A 270 -0.18 -1.59 0.19
CA ILE A 270 0.11 -1.82 -1.23
C ILE A 270 -0.95 -1.23 -2.16
N THR A 271 -2.21 -1.08 -1.72
CA THR A 271 -3.33 -0.74 -2.62
C THR A 271 -3.14 0.61 -3.35
N PRO A 272 -2.60 1.69 -2.74
CA PRO A 272 -2.29 2.91 -3.48
C PRO A 272 -1.28 2.70 -4.62
N VAL A 273 -0.24 1.89 -4.39
CA VAL A 273 0.77 1.55 -5.41
C VAL A 273 0.15 0.66 -6.49
N LEU A 274 -0.70 -0.29 -6.10
CA LEU A 274 -1.43 -1.12 -7.06
C LEU A 274 -2.34 -0.27 -7.96
N ALA A 275 -3.01 0.73 -7.40
CA ALA A 275 -3.86 1.65 -8.18
C ALA A 275 -3.05 2.44 -9.20
N THR A 276 -1.86 2.94 -8.85
CA THR A 276 -0.99 3.66 -9.79
C THR A 276 -0.42 2.73 -10.87
N MET A 277 0.00 1.51 -10.51
CA MET A 277 0.45 0.51 -11.47
C MET A 277 -0.67 0.12 -12.46
N LEU A 278 -1.89 -0.09 -11.97
CA LEU A 278 -3.03 -0.39 -12.84
C LEU A 278 -3.36 0.79 -13.75
N ALA A 279 -3.30 2.02 -13.24
CA ALA A 279 -3.52 3.22 -14.02
C ALA A 279 -2.50 3.38 -15.15
N THR A 280 -1.24 2.97 -14.97
CA THR A 280 -0.22 2.96 -16.03
C THR A 280 -0.36 1.77 -16.99
N CYS A 281 -0.89 0.63 -16.54
CA CYS A 281 -1.20 -0.50 -17.42
C CYS A 281 -2.38 -0.23 -18.37
N TYR A 282 -3.39 0.55 -17.95
CA TYR A 282 -4.55 0.87 -18.78
C TYR A 282 -4.20 1.47 -20.16
N PRO A 283 -3.38 2.53 -20.29
CA PRO A 283 -3.01 3.08 -21.59
C PRO A 283 -2.20 2.10 -22.45
N LEU A 284 -1.38 1.24 -21.84
CA LEU A 284 -0.68 0.16 -22.57
C LEU A 284 -1.69 -0.82 -23.19
N GLY A 285 -2.71 -1.23 -22.43
CA GLY A 285 -3.80 -2.05 -22.94
C GLY A 285 -4.56 -1.36 -24.10
N ALA A 286 -4.80 -0.05 -23.99
CA ALA A 286 -5.42 0.73 -25.06
C ALA A 286 -4.55 0.79 -26.33
N LEU A 287 -3.23 0.92 -26.19
CA LEU A 287 -2.29 0.90 -27.32
C LEU A 287 -2.27 -0.46 -28.03
N ILE A 288 -2.26 -1.56 -27.27
CA ILE A 288 -2.31 -2.93 -27.81
C ILE A 288 -3.62 -3.17 -28.57
N ALA A 289 -4.75 -2.76 -27.99
CA ALA A 289 -6.07 -2.87 -28.63
C ALA A 289 -6.17 -2.06 -29.93
N ARG A 290 -5.49 -0.90 -30.02
CA ARG A 290 -5.42 -0.12 -31.26
C ARG A 290 -4.57 -0.79 -32.33
N GLY A 291 -3.43 -1.37 -31.94
CA GLY A 291 -2.52 -2.07 -32.85
C GLY A 291 -3.18 -3.28 -33.51
N THR A 292 -3.84 -4.11 -32.71
CA THR A 292 -4.56 -5.31 -33.18
C THR A 292 -5.67 -4.97 -34.18
N ASN A 293 -6.49 -3.96 -33.88
CA ASN A 293 -7.54 -3.50 -34.80
C ASN A 293 -7.03 -2.98 -36.16
N ARG A 294 -5.83 -2.38 -36.20
CA ARG A 294 -5.22 -1.93 -37.47
C ARG A 294 -4.77 -3.11 -38.32
N VAL A 295 -4.20 -4.15 -37.70
CA VAL A 295 -3.74 -5.35 -38.41
C VAL A 295 -4.92 -6.09 -39.03
N VAL A 296 -6.00 -6.30 -38.27
CA VAL A 296 -7.23 -6.97 -38.77
C VAL A 296 -7.81 -6.20 -39.96
N ARG A 297 -7.99 -4.87 -39.85
CA ARG A 297 -8.50 -4.05 -40.97
C ARG A 297 -7.58 -4.05 -42.19
N GLY A 298 -6.26 -4.14 -41.99
CA GLY A 298 -5.29 -4.24 -43.08
C GLY A 298 -5.38 -5.57 -43.83
N GLN A 299 -5.64 -6.67 -43.12
CA GLN A 299 -5.86 -7.99 -43.73
C GLN A 299 -7.17 -8.06 -44.52
N ASP A 300 -8.23 -7.46 -44.01
CA ASP A 300 -9.52 -7.38 -44.72
C ASP A 300 -9.40 -6.58 -46.04
N ALA A 301 -8.57 -5.52 -46.05
CA ALA A 301 -8.36 -4.70 -47.24
C ALA A 301 -7.54 -5.39 -48.35
N LEU A 302 -6.75 -6.42 -48.00
CA LEU A 302 -5.90 -7.17 -48.94
C LEU A 302 -6.57 -8.44 -49.47
N SER A 303 -7.71 -8.84 -48.91
CA SER A 303 -8.45 -10.02 -49.36
C SER A 303 -9.16 -9.71 -50.69
N PRO A 304 -8.81 -10.38 -51.81
CA PRO A 304 -9.39 -10.08 -53.12
C PRO A 304 -10.90 -10.33 -53.08
N GLN A 305 -11.69 -9.39 -53.62
CA GLN A 305 -13.13 -9.61 -53.74
C GLN A 305 -13.39 -10.80 -54.68
N PRO A 306 -14.19 -11.79 -54.25
CA PRO A 306 -14.58 -12.88 -55.14
C PRO A 306 -15.40 -12.29 -56.30
N SER A 307 -14.92 -12.53 -57.51
CA SER A 307 -15.54 -12.15 -58.79
C SER A 307 -16.77 -12.99 -59.11
#